data_AF-A0A5B9DVU1-F1
#
_entry.id   AF-A0A5B9DVU1-F1
#
_cell.length_a   1.000
_cell.length_b   1.000
_cell.length_c   1.000
_cell.angle_alpha   90.00
_cell.angle_beta   90.00
_cell.angle_gamma   90.00
#
_symmetry.space_group_name_H-M   'P 1'
#
loop_
_entity.id
_entity.type
_entity.pdbx_description
1 polymer ?
#
loop_
_entity_poly.entity_id
_entity_poly.type
_entity_poly.pdbx_seq_one_letter_code
_entity_poly.pdbx_strand_id
1 'polypeptide(L)' 'MSKMDEYARGKRDGVRAAVEWLHLRAKGMNDPHARRILDSAALHLGEARKADVTGWLRGKAESSPAE' A
#
# COMPACT_ATOMS: atom_id res chain seq x y z
N MET A 1 -6.10 -6.19 21.16
CA MET A 1 -5.72 -6.03 19.73
C MET A 1 -4.93 -7.27 19.34
N SER A 2 -5.32 -7.98 18.28
CA SER A 2 -4.58 -9.18 17.87
C SER A 2 -3.24 -8.78 17.25
N LYS A 3 -2.20 -9.61 17.39
CA LYS A 3 -0.89 -9.40 16.75
C LYS A 3 -1.00 -9.21 15.23
N MET A 4 -2.05 -9.80 14.65
CA MET A 4 -2.40 -9.65 13.23
C MET A 4 -2.94 -8.26 12.87
N ASP A 5 -3.70 -7.62 13.77
CA ASP A 5 -4.25 -6.28 13.54
C ASP A 5 -3.14 -5.21 13.58
N GLU A 6 -2.18 -5.38 14.49
CA GLU A 6 -1.01 -4.49 14.61
C GLU A 6 -0.09 -4.62 13.40
N TYR A 7 0.18 -5.85 12.95
CA TYR A 7 0.93 -6.09 11.72
C TYR A 7 0.25 -5.45 10.50
N ALA A 8 -1.07 -5.64 10.35
CA ALA A 8 -1.83 -5.04 9.25
C ALA A 8 -1.80 -3.51 9.29
N ARG A 9 -1.84 -2.91 10.49
CA ARG A 9 -1.72 -1.46 10.68
C ARG A 9 -0.31 -0.98 10.31
N GLY A 10 0.74 -1.60 10.84
CA GLY A 10 2.12 -1.26 10.53
C GLY A 10 2.44 -1.39 9.04
N LYS A 11 1.93 -2.43 8.37
CA LYS A 11 2.04 -2.57 6.92
C LYS A 11 1.37 -1.42 6.17
N ARG A 12 0.18 -1.00 6.58
CA ARG A 12 -0.54 0.13 5.95
C ARG A 12 0.20 1.44 6.12
N ASP A 13 0.75 1.68 7.31
CA ASP A 13 1.48 2.92 7.61
C ASP A 13 2.83 2.94 6.88
N GLY A 14 3.53 1.80 6.81
CA GLY A 14 4.78 1.65 6.06
C GLY A 14 4.59 1.89 4.56
N VAL A 15 3.54 1.32 3.94
CA VAL A 15 3.24 1.59 2.52
C VAL A 15 2.90 3.06 2.31
N ARG A 16 2.12 3.68 3.20
CA ARG A 16 1.77 5.10 3.11
C ARG A 16 3.03 5.97 3.13
N ALA A 17 3.94 5.71 4.07
CA ALA A 17 5.21 6.44 4.18
C ALA A 17 6.09 6.25 2.94
N ALA A 18 6.14 5.03 2.38
CA ALA A 18 6.92 4.75 1.17
C ALA A 18 6.37 5.49 -0.06
N VAL A 19 5.04 5.50 -0.25
CA VAL A 19 4.38 6.24 -1.33
C VAL A 19 4.65 7.75 -1.21
N GLU A 20 4.52 8.30 0.00
CA GLU A 20 4.80 9.71 0.26
C GLU A 20 6.27 10.06 -0.05
N TRP A 21 7.21 9.22 0.40
CA TRP A 21 8.63 9.40 0.13
C TRP A 21 8.93 9.40 -1.37
N LEU A 22 8.32 8.49 -2.15
CA LEU A 22 8.51 8.41 -3.60
C LEU A 22 8.05 9.69 -4.30
N HIS A 23 6.88 10.21 -3.94
CA HIS A 23 6.38 11.47 -4.52
C HIS A 23 7.24 12.68 -4.12
N LEU A 24 7.70 12.75 -2.87
CA LEU A 24 8.61 13.81 -2.43
C LEU A 24 9.95 13.73 -3.18
N ARG A 25 10.48 12.52 -3.37
CA ARG A 25 11.71 12.29 -4.12
C ARG A 25 11.54 12.68 -5.58
N ALA A 26 10.40 12.35 -6.20
CA ALA A 26 10.07 12.70 -7.57
C ALA A 26 10.02 14.24 -7.77
N LYS A 27 9.45 14.98 -6.82
CA LYS A 27 9.43 16.46 -6.85
C LYS A 27 10.82 17.09 -6.86
N GLY A 28 11.79 16.45 -6.22
CA GLY A 28 13.19 16.90 -6.19
C GLY A 28 14.00 16.54 -7.44
N MET A 29 13.42 15.81 -8.40
CA MET A 29 14.13 15.41 -9.61
C MET A 29 14.01 16.46 -10.71
N ASN A 30 15.14 16.81 -11.31
CA ASN A 30 15.21 17.68 -12.48
C ASN A 30 14.81 16.95 -13.78
N ASP A 31 15.04 15.63 -13.84
CA ASP A 31 14.74 14.82 -15.02
C ASP A 31 13.26 14.40 -15.06
N PRO A 32 12.50 14.74 -16.12
CA PRO A 32 11.08 14.41 -16.22
C PRO A 32 10.79 12.91 -16.33
N HIS A 33 11.72 12.12 -16.88
CA HIS A 33 11.55 10.68 -17.04
C HIS A 33 11.74 9.96 -15.69
N ALA A 34 12.77 10.33 -14.93
CA ALA A 34 13.03 9.85 -13.59
C ALA A 34 11.86 10.20 -12.64
N ARG A 35 11.27 11.40 -12.78
CA ARG A 35 10.06 11.78 -12.05
C ARG A 35 8.90 10.82 -12.33
N ARG A 36 8.63 10.52 -13.61
CA ARG A 36 7.56 9.58 -14.01
C ARG A 36 7.79 8.17 -13.48
N ILE A 37 9.04 7.69 -13.47
CA ILE A 37 9.37 6.37 -12.91
C ILE A 37 8.99 6.31 -11.43
N LEU A 38 9.37 7.32 -10.65
CA LEU A 38 9.08 7.35 -9.22
C LEU A 38 7.58 7.51 -8.92
N ASP A 39 6.88 8.37 -9.66
CA ASP A 39 5.42 8.52 -9.52
C ASP A 39 4.68 7.23 -9.91
N SER A 40 5.15 6.52 -10.94
CA SER A 40 4.56 5.23 -11.36
C SER A 40 4.83 4.13 -10.32
N ALA A 41 6.02 4.10 -9.74
CA ALA A 41 6.35 3.18 -8.65
C ALA A 41 5.47 3.45 -7.41
N ALA A 42 5.24 4.73 -7.08
CA ALA A 42 4.36 5.12 -5.98
C ALA A 42 2.91 4.67 -6.22
N LEU A 43 2.41 4.83 -7.45
CA LEU A 43 1.09 4.36 -7.85
C LEU A 43 0.97 2.84 -7.68
N HIS A 44 1.88 2.06 -8.26
CA HIS A 44 1.84 0.60 -8.21
C HIS A 44 1.93 0.07 -6.77
N LEU A 45 2.74 0.71 -5.92
CA LEU A 45 2.85 0.34 -4.50
C LEU A 45 1.54 0.60 -3.75
N GLY A 46 0.86 1.71 -4.06
CA GLY A 46 -0.47 2.03 -3.53
C GLY A 46 -1.55 1.03 -3.98
N GLU A 47 -1.49 0.56 -5.22
CA GLU A 47 -2.43 -0.43 -5.78
C GLU A 47 -2.21 -1.83 -5.20
N ALA A 48 -0.95 -2.27 -5.07
CA ALA A 48 -0.61 -3.54 -4.42
C ALA A 48 -1.18 -3.62 -2.99
N ARG A 49 -1.15 -2.50 -2.25
CA ARG A 49 -1.81 -2.39 -0.93
C ARG A 49 -3.32 -2.56 -1.01
N LYS A 50 -3.99 -1.98 -2.02
CA LYS A 50 -5.45 -2.12 -2.18
C LYS A 50 -5.83 -3.57 -2.45
N ALA A 51 -5.09 -4.27 -3.31
CA ALA A 51 -5.33 -5.67 -3.66
C ALA A 51 -5.22 -6.63 -2.45
N ASP A 52 -4.24 -6.39 -1.58
CA ASP A 52 -4.06 -7.17 -0.34
C ASP A 52 -5.24 -7.01 0.63
N VAL A 53 -5.78 -5.78 0.76
CA VAL A 53 -6.94 -5.51 1.62
C VAL A 53 -8.21 -6.20 1.09
N THR A 54 -8.44 -6.18 -0.23
CA THR A 54 -9.59 -6.89 -0.83
C THR A 54 -9.47 -8.40 -0.73
N GLY A 55 -8.27 -8.97 -0.87
CA GLY A 55 -8.02 -10.39 -0.65
C GLY A 55 -8.29 -10.81 0.80
N TRP A 56 -7.83 -10.01 1.76
CA TRP A 56 -8.09 -10.25 3.19
C TRP A 56 -9.57 -10.14 3.57
N LEU A 57 -10.28 -9.13 3.05
CA LEU A 57 -11.72 -8.97 3.28
C LEU A 57 -12.53 -10.14 2.70
N ARG A 58 -12.14 -10.64 1.52
CA ARG A 58 -12.74 -11.83 0.90
C ARG A 58 -12.51 -13.09 1.74
N GLY A 59 -11.26 -13.34 2.16
CA GLY A 59 -10.94 -14.50 3.00
C GLY A 59 -11.65 -14.46 4.35
N LYS A 60 -11.90 -13.27 4.93
CA LYS A 60 -12.72 -13.14 6.15
C LYS A 60 -14.20 -13.46 5.92
N ALA A 61 -14.77 -13.09 4.77
CA ALA A 61 -16.17 -13.38 4.44
C ALA A 61 -16.41 -14.88 4.22
N GLU A 62 -15.44 -15.61 3.68
CA GLU A 62 -15.53 -17.06 3.47
C GLU A 62 -15.32 -17.87 4.78
N SER A 63 -14.68 -17.26 5.79
CA SER A 63 -14.39 -17.90 7.09
C SER A 63 -15.52 -17.75 8.12
N SER A 64 -16.59 -17.03 7.81
CA SER A 64 -17.80 -16.94 8.63
C SER A 64 -18.90 -17.78 7.98
N PRO A 65 -19.05 -19.07 8.34
CA PRO A 65 -20.30 -19.76 8.09
C PRO A 65 -21.38 -19.09 8.94
N ALA A 66 -22.52 -18.81 8.32
CA ALA A 66 -23.70 -18.35 9.02
C ALA A 66 -24.08 -19.40 10.08
N GLU A 67 -23.98 -19.01 11.36
CA GLU A 67 -24.73 -19.66 12.45
C GLU A 67 -26.21 -19.29 12.39
#